data_AF-A0A7C5B2K2-F1
#
_entry.id   AF-A0A7C5B2K2-F1
#
_cell.length_a   1.000
_cell.length_b   1.000
_cell.length_c   1.000
_cell.angle_alpha   90.00
_cell.angle_beta   90.00
_cell.angle_gamma   90.00
#
_symmetry.space_group_name_H-M   'P 1'
#
loop_
_entity.id
_entity.type
_entity.pdbx_description
1 polymer ?
#
loop_
_entity_poly.entity_id
_entity_poly.type
_entity_poly.pdbx_seq_one_letter_code
_entity_poly.pdbx_strand_id
1 'polypeptide(L)'
;MQALFQEKLQVLNVGLSSFADSITRAGGSVLQIEWAPPALGQQEVGRALARLVNLLSVETANQTAFDAYQSAQPVLSSVGIAGKVLPNMGERMILHGGPPIAWKDMCGPMKGAIVGAILYEGWAENLARAEAMASSGEIAFEPCHHHHAVGPMAGIISPSMPVWMVTNTTNGNHAFSNFNEGLGKALRFGANGPEVITRLKWMGQILAPALRAGVELLGGVDLKPMMAQALHMGDEVHNRNAAASSLFLKRLISALLKTPTPAADLAAVVEFIAGNDHFFLNLSMAACKAMLDAAHGVPGSSMVTAMARNGVEFGIRVSGTGSRWFTTEAPVVDGLFFPGYTTADAAPDLGDSAITETAGVGGFAMAASPAIVKFVGGTPQDAIDNTMAMTHITVGRNNAFTLPS
;
A
#
# COMPACT_ATOMS: atom_id res chain seq x y z
N MET A 1 -26.69 32.29 34.41
CA MET A 1 -25.43 32.93 33.97
C MET A 1 -24.45 33.16 35.14
N GLN A 2 -24.91 33.58 36.33
CA GLN A 2 -24.02 33.83 37.49
C GLN A 2 -23.26 32.60 38.03
N ALA A 3 -23.85 31.40 38.01
CA ALA A 3 -23.16 30.20 38.50
C ALA A 3 -21.95 29.79 37.64
N LEU A 4 -21.99 30.04 36.32
CA LEU A 4 -20.92 29.66 35.39
C LEU A 4 -19.59 30.39 35.70
N PHE A 5 -19.68 31.64 36.15
CA PHE A 5 -18.50 32.46 36.48
C PHE A 5 -18.06 32.34 37.94
N GLN A 6 -18.71 31.48 38.74
CA GLN A 6 -18.31 31.18 40.12
C GLN A 6 -17.37 29.97 40.20
N GLU A 7 -17.19 29.25 39.08
CA GLU A 7 -16.31 28.08 38.98
C GLU A 7 -15.10 28.38 38.09
N LYS A 8 -14.06 27.54 38.20
CA LYS A 8 -12.88 27.64 37.35
C LYS A 8 -13.26 27.25 35.92
N LEU A 9 -13.31 28.22 35.03
CA LEU A 9 -13.63 28.00 33.62
C LEU A 9 -12.55 27.15 32.93
N GLN A 10 -13.00 26.16 32.16
CA GLN A 10 -12.21 25.50 31.13
C GLN A 10 -12.65 26.01 29.77
N VAL A 11 -11.75 26.66 29.05
CA VAL A 11 -12.05 27.35 27.80
C VAL A 11 -11.53 26.56 26.62
N LEU A 12 -12.34 26.44 25.56
CA LEU A 12 -11.89 25.99 24.24
C LEU A 12 -11.78 27.22 23.35
N ASN A 13 -10.58 27.56 22.91
CA ASN A 13 -10.38 28.69 21.99
C ASN A 13 -10.30 28.19 20.56
N VAL A 14 -11.10 28.78 19.67
CA VAL A 14 -11.08 28.53 18.23
C VAL A 14 -10.75 29.84 17.52
N GLY A 15 -9.75 29.82 16.64
CA GLY A 15 -9.26 31.02 15.96
C GLY A 15 -7.89 31.47 16.49
N LEU A 16 -7.67 32.78 16.64
CA LEU A 16 -6.36 33.34 16.98
C LEU A 16 -5.87 32.85 18.34
N SER A 17 -4.65 32.30 18.37
CA SER A 17 -3.99 31.80 19.59
C SER A 17 -3.77 32.89 20.66
N SER A 18 -3.70 34.16 20.25
CA SER A 18 -3.53 35.30 21.16
C SER A 18 -4.65 35.43 22.22
N PHE A 19 -5.83 34.88 21.96
CA PHE A 19 -6.92 34.81 22.95
C PHE A 19 -6.65 33.72 23.99
N ALA A 20 -6.18 32.55 23.58
CA ALA A 20 -5.73 31.51 24.51
C ALA A 20 -4.56 32.02 25.38
N ASP A 21 -3.57 32.69 24.77
CA ASP A 21 -2.42 33.27 25.50
C ASP A 21 -2.88 34.25 26.58
N SER A 22 -3.90 35.05 26.29
CA SER A 22 -4.45 36.02 27.23
C SER A 22 -5.17 35.33 28.41
N ILE A 23 -5.89 34.23 28.16
CA ILE A 23 -6.55 33.44 29.21
C ILE A 23 -5.51 32.75 30.09
N THR A 24 -4.48 32.15 29.49
CA THR A 24 -3.36 31.51 30.21
C THR A 24 -2.64 32.53 31.09
N ARG A 25 -2.34 33.72 30.57
CA ARG A 25 -1.70 34.81 31.34
C ARG A 25 -2.55 35.30 32.51
N ALA A 26 -3.87 35.24 32.39
CA ALA A 26 -4.81 35.55 33.47
C ALA A 26 -4.98 34.39 34.49
N GLY A 27 -4.26 33.27 34.34
CA GLY A 27 -4.35 32.11 35.22
C GLY A 27 -5.52 31.16 34.91
N GLY A 28 -6.19 31.34 33.78
CA GLY A 28 -7.27 30.48 33.31
C GLY A 28 -6.78 29.17 32.68
N SER A 29 -7.68 28.19 32.56
CA SER A 29 -7.43 26.95 31.83
C SER A 29 -8.03 27.07 30.43
N VAL A 30 -7.20 26.91 29.39
CA VAL A 30 -7.63 26.98 28.00
C VAL A 30 -6.93 25.92 27.16
N LEU A 31 -7.68 25.30 26.25
CA LEU A 31 -7.16 24.48 25.17
C LEU A 31 -7.36 25.24 23.85
N GLN A 32 -6.25 25.53 23.17
CA GLN A 32 -6.27 26.06 21.81
C GLN A 32 -6.66 24.93 20.86
N ILE A 33 -7.71 25.15 20.08
CA ILE A 33 -8.08 24.28 18.98
C ILE A 33 -7.39 24.79 17.72
N GLU A 34 -6.52 23.96 17.14
CA GLU A 34 -6.02 24.19 15.79
C GLU A 34 -7.13 23.94 14.78
N TRP A 35 -7.72 25.02 14.29
CA TRP A 35 -8.79 24.96 13.31
C TRP A 35 -8.50 25.95 12.18
N ALA A 36 -8.72 25.49 10.96
CA ALA A 36 -8.68 26.31 9.76
C ALA A 36 -9.95 26.05 8.92
N PRO A 37 -10.45 27.05 8.16
CA PRO A 37 -11.54 26.80 7.24
C PRO A 37 -11.11 25.75 6.20
N PRO A 38 -12.01 24.82 5.82
CA PRO A 38 -11.70 23.80 4.81
C PRO A 38 -11.14 24.39 3.52
N ALA A 39 -10.31 23.60 2.82
CA ALA A 39 -9.70 23.98 1.55
C ALA A 39 -8.99 25.35 1.58
N LEU A 40 -8.30 25.65 2.69
CA LEU A 40 -7.55 26.90 2.89
C LEU A 40 -8.41 28.16 2.69
N GLY A 41 -9.69 28.10 3.03
CA GLY A 41 -10.62 29.22 2.92
C GLY A 41 -11.25 29.43 1.54
N GLN A 42 -11.10 28.48 0.61
CA GLN A 42 -11.80 28.54 -0.68
C GLN A 42 -13.32 28.43 -0.49
N GLN A 43 -14.03 29.55 -0.63
CA GLN A 43 -15.45 29.67 -0.29
C GLN A 43 -16.35 28.66 -1.00
N GLU A 44 -16.13 28.44 -2.31
CA GLU A 44 -16.94 27.52 -3.09
C GLU A 44 -16.74 26.06 -2.65
N VAL A 45 -15.50 25.65 -2.38
CA VAL A 45 -15.21 24.30 -1.85
C VAL A 45 -15.79 24.13 -0.44
N GLY A 46 -15.63 25.14 0.43
CA GLY A 46 -16.21 25.13 1.77
C GLY A 46 -17.73 25.02 1.75
N ARG A 47 -18.42 25.75 0.86
CA ARG A 47 -19.87 25.65 0.66
C ARG A 47 -20.29 24.28 0.12
N ALA A 48 -19.55 23.72 -0.84
CA ALA A 48 -19.82 22.39 -1.36
C ALA A 48 -19.68 21.33 -0.25
N LEU A 49 -18.59 21.38 0.52
CA LEU A 49 -18.36 20.47 1.64
C LEU A 49 -19.47 20.59 2.70
N ALA A 50 -19.85 21.81 3.08
CA ALA A 50 -20.92 22.03 4.06
C ALA A 50 -22.29 21.46 3.61
N ARG A 51 -22.54 21.33 2.29
CA ARG A 51 -23.76 20.70 1.76
C ARG A 51 -23.68 19.18 1.68
N LEU A 52 -22.47 18.64 1.56
CA LEU A 52 -22.22 17.21 1.32
C LEU A 52 -21.91 16.44 2.61
N VAL A 53 -21.27 17.08 3.59
CA VAL A 53 -20.99 16.48 4.91
C VAL A 53 -22.29 16.07 5.58
N ASN A 54 -22.37 14.83 6.04
CA ASN A 54 -23.56 14.21 6.65
C ASN A 54 -24.80 14.18 5.73
N LEU A 55 -24.63 14.34 4.41
CA LEU A 55 -25.71 14.16 3.47
C LEU A 55 -26.08 12.67 3.44
N LEU A 56 -27.32 12.35 3.81
CA LEU A 56 -27.78 10.96 3.99
C LEU A 56 -27.49 10.04 2.77
N SER A 57 -27.59 10.55 1.55
CA SER A 57 -27.29 9.78 0.35
C SER A 57 -25.80 9.42 0.23
N VAL A 58 -24.91 10.31 0.64
CA VAL A 58 -23.45 10.05 0.66
C VAL A 58 -23.13 9.07 1.78
N GLU A 59 -23.69 9.26 2.98
CA GLU A 59 -23.46 8.33 4.09
C GLU A 59 -23.98 6.91 3.81
N THR A 60 -25.13 6.80 3.16
CA THR A 60 -25.67 5.49 2.72
C THR A 60 -24.76 4.82 1.69
N ALA A 61 -24.22 5.59 0.74
CA ALA A 61 -23.27 5.09 -0.26
C ALA A 61 -21.91 4.71 0.37
N ASN A 62 -21.44 5.48 1.36
CA ASN A 62 -20.25 5.17 2.14
C ASN A 62 -20.42 3.87 2.91
N GLN A 63 -21.55 3.69 3.58
CA GLN A 63 -21.85 2.46 4.31
C GLN A 63 -21.90 1.25 3.36
N THR A 64 -22.54 1.39 2.19
CA THR A 64 -22.58 0.32 1.17
C THR A 64 -21.17 -0.08 0.70
N ALA A 65 -20.31 0.90 0.40
CA ALA A 65 -18.91 0.65 0.04
C ALA A 65 -18.14 -0.01 1.18
N PHE A 66 -18.32 0.47 2.41
CA PHE A 66 -17.66 -0.05 3.59
C PHE A 66 -18.08 -1.49 3.91
N ASP A 67 -19.37 -1.84 3.78
CA ASP A 67 -19.88 -3.20 3.98
C ASP A 67 -19.31 -4.18 2.94
N ALA A 68 -19.13 -3.74 1.70
CA ALA A 68 -18.47 -4.53 0.66
C ALA A 68 -16.98 -4.79 0.99
N TYR A 69 -16.25 -3.77 1.45
CA TYR A 69 -14.89 -3.94 1.98
C TYR A 69 -14.84 -4.88 3.20
N GLN A 70 -15.80 -4.73 4.12
CA GLN A 70 -15.80 -5.49 5.38
C GLN A 70 -16.11 -6.97 5.15
N SER A 71 -17.00 -7.29 4.22
CA SER A 71 -17.40 -8.64 3.87
C SER A 71 -16.41 -9.38 2.97
N ALA A 72 -15.48 -8.67 2.33
CA ALA A 72 -14.47 -9.25 1.45
C ALA A 72 -13.57 -10.28 2.16
N GLN A 73 -13.32 -11.41 1.49
CA GLN A 73 -12.52 -12.55 1.94
C GLN A 73 -11.39 -12.82 0.94
N PRO A 74 -10.26 -12.09 1.04
CA PRO A 74 -9.10 -12.29 0.17
C PRO A 74 -8.40 -13.63 0.47
N VAL A 75 -8.42 -14.51 -0.52
CA VAL A 75 -7.75 -15.81 -0.51
C VAL A 75 -6.63 -15.79 -1.55
N LEU A 76 -5.40 -16.09 -1.15
CA LEU A 76 -4.34 -16.41 -2.09
C LEU A 76 -4.71 -17.72 -2.79
N SER A 77 -5.14 -17.59 -4.04
CA SER A 77 -5.74 -18.68 -4.81
C SER A 77 -4.74 -19.42 -5.68
N SER A 78 -3.73 -18.73 -6.22
CA SER A 78 -2.66 -19.33 -7.01
C SER A 78 -1.50 -18.33 -7.24
N VAL A 79 -0.53 -18.76 -8.05
CA VAL A 79 0.52 -17.93 -8.65
C VAL A 79 0.37 -18.00 -10.17
N GLY A 80 0.32 -16.84 -10.82
CA GLY A 80 0.17 -16.71 -12.26
C GLY A 80 1.41 -16.10 -12.92
N ILE A 81 1.36 -16.00 -14.25
CA ILE A 81 2.30 -15.21 -15.06
C ILE A 81 1.55 -13.99 -15.56
N ALA A 82 2.13 -12.80 -15.40
CA ALA A 82 1.41 -11.55 -15.51
C ALA A 82 0.62 -11.42 -16.82
N GLY A 83 1.28 -11.61 -17.96
CA GLY A 83 0.66 -11.50 -19.30
C GLY A 83 -0.39 -12.57 -19.61
N LYS A 84 -0.55 -13.58 -18.75
CA LYS A 84 -1.59 -14.61 -18.88
C LYS A 84 -2.80 -14.38 -17.98
N VAL A 85 -2.63 -13.65 -16.88
CA VAL A 85 -3.66 -13.57 -15.82
C VAL A 85 -4.10 -12.15 -15.49
N LEU A 86 -3.27 -11.13 -15.75
CA LEU A 86 -3.68 -9.74 -15.55
C LEU A 86 -4.61 -9.31 -16.69
N PRO A 87 -5.76 -8.71 -16.38
CA PRO A 87 -6.71 -8.27 -17.39
C PRO A 87 -6.10 -7.15 -18.24
N ASN A 88 -6.33 -7.20 -19.55
CA ASN A 88 -5.89 -6.20 -20.52
C ASN A 88 -4.36 -5.97 -20.57
N MET A 89 -3.54 -6.91 -20.08
CA MET A 89 -2.09 -6.80 -20.19
C MET A 89 -1.62 -7.14 -21.62
N GLY A 90 -1.00 -6.18 -22.30
CA GLY A 90 -0.45 -6.37 -23.64
C GLY A 90 0.92 -7.06 -23.64
N GLU A 91 1.35 -7.57 -24.81
CA GLU A 91 2.67 -8.23 -24.97
C GLU A 91 3.86 -7.27 -24.75
N ARG A 92 3.68 -5.98 -25.03
CA ARG A 92 4.69 -4.92 -24.85
C ARG A 92 4.16 -3.85 -23.89
N MET A 93 3.79 -4.30 -22.71
CA MET A 93 3.28 -3.45 -21.64
C MET A 93 4.05 -3.69 -20.35
N ILE A 94 4.43 -2.62 -19.67
CA ILE A 94 5.03 -2.66 -18.33
C ILE A 94 4.13 -1.86 -17.40
N LEU A 95 3.70 -2.51 -16.31
CA LEU A 95 2.94 -1.82 -15.28
C LEU A 95 3.86 -1.11 -14.30
N HIS A 96 3.39 -0.04 -13.66
CA HIS A 96 4.12 0.71 -12.63
C HIS A 96 3.23 1.09 -11.45
N GLY A 97 3.86 1.43 -10.32
CA GLY A 97 3.16 1.97 -9.15
C GLY A 97 2.70 3.42 -9.35
N GLY A 98 1.63 3.82 -8.66
CA GLY A 98 1.11 5.19 -8.66
C GLY A 98 0.11 5.52 -9.79
N PRO A 99 -0.32 6.80 -9.89
CA PRO A 99 -1.21 7.26 -10.94
C PRO A 99 -0.52 7.29 -12.33
N PRO A 100 -1.28 7.41 -13.44
CA PRO A 100 -0.72 7.46 -14.80
C PRO A 100 0.38 8.51 -14.95
N ILE A 101 1.50 8.15 -15.55
CA ILE A 101 2.64 9.05 -15.79
C ILE A 101 3.34 8.69 -17.10
N ALA A 102 3.76 9.70 -17.86
CA ALA A 102 4.53 9.49 -19.07
C ALA A 102 6.00 9.18 -18.75
N TRP A 103 6.64 8.34 -19.56
CA TRP A 103 8.05 7.95 -19.42
C TRP A 103 9.00 9.12 -19.12
N LYS A 104 8.86 10.23 -19.86
CA LYS A 104 9.73 11.40 -19.71
C LYS A 104 9.70 11.99 -18.29
N ASP A 105 8.56 11.91 -17.62
CA ASP A 105 8.30 12.51 -16.32
C ASP A 105 8.61 11.55 -15.16
N MET A 106 8.79 10.25 -15.43
CA MET A 106 9.11 9.26 -14.40
C MET A 106 10.41 9.55 -13.65
N CYS A 107 10.42 9.24 -12.36
CA CYS A 107 11.59 9.38 -11.49
C CYS A 107 12.69 8.35 -11.83
N GLY A 108 13.92 8.62 -11.36
CA GLY A 108 15.09 7.77 -11.61
C GLY A 108 14.90 6.29 -11.24
N PRO A 109 14.46 5.95 -10.02
CA PRO A 109 14.21 4.57 -9.62
C PRO A 109 13.22 3.84 -10.53
N MET A 110 12.12 4.50 -10.94
CA MET A 110 11.13 3.91 -11.83
C MET A 110 11.71 3.66 -13.24
N LYS A 111 12.45 4.63 -13.80
CA LYS A 111 13.15 4.47 -15.09
C LYS A 111 14.14 3.31 -15.06
N GLY A 112 14.95 3.22 -13.99
CA GLY A 112 15.90 2.13 -13.80
C GLY A 112 15.22 0.76 -13.73
N ALA A 113 14.08 0.67 -13.04
CA ALA A 113 13.30 -0.54 -12.90
C ALA A 113 12.67 -0.99 -14.23
N ILE A 114 12.15 -0.05 -15.02
CA ILE A 114 11.62 -0.32 -16.37
C ILE A 114 12.74 -0.86 -17.27
N VAL A 115 13.90 -0.22 -17.28
CA VAL A 115 15.07 -0.68 -18.04
C VAL A 115 15.45 -2.12 -17.64
N GLY A 116 15.44 -2.43 -16.34
CA GLY A 116 15.68 -3.79 -15.86
C GLY A 116 14.60 -4.79 -16.30
N ALA A 117 13.33 -4.39 -16.32
CA ALA A 117 12.24 -5.23 -16.83
C ALA A 117 12.36 -5.51 -18.33
N ILE A 118 12.75 -4.53 -19.14
CA ILE A 118 13.02 -4.71 -20.58
C ILE A 118 14.14 -5.74 -20.80
N LEU A 119 15.20 -5.70 -19.98
CA LEU A 119 16.27 -6.69 -20.03
C LEU A 119 15.81 -8.07 -19.54
N TYR A 120 14.99 -8.12 -18.50
CA TYR A 120 14.42 -9.36 -17.98
C TYR A 120 13.59 -10.09 -19.04
N GLU A 121 12.74 -9.34 -19.77
CA GLU A 121 11.92 -9.86 -20.86
C GLU A 121 12.72 -10.21 -22.13
N GLY A 122 14.01 -9.85 -22.18
CA GLY A 122 14.86 -10.08 -23.36
C GLY A 122 14.49 -9.22 -24.56
N TRP A 123 13.83 -8.09 -24.31
CA TRP A 123 13.39 -7.14 -25.34
C TRP A 123 14.53 -6.29 -25.89
N ALA A 124 15.59 -6.11 -25.10
CA ALA A 124 16.81 -5.43 -25.48
C ALA A 124 18.03 -6.20 -24.96
N GLU A 125 19.16 -6.06 -25.67
CA GLU A 125 20.39 -6.79 -25.37
C GLU A 125 21.24 -6.13 -24.27
N ASN A 126 21.03 -4.84 -24.00
CA ASN A 126 21.82 -4.06 -23.04
C ASN A 126 21.07 -2.80 -22.57
N LEU A 127 21.60 -2.16 -21.52
CA LEU A 127 21.00 -1.00 -20.87
C LEU A 127 20.70 0.15 -21.86
N ALA A 128 21.65 0.49 -22.73
CA ALA A 128 21.48 1.59 -23.69
C ALA A 128 20.34 1.32 -24.68
N ARG A 129 20.21 0.08 -25.16
CA ARG A 129 19.10 -0.32 -26.03
C ARG A 129 17.77 -0.39 -25.28
N ALA A 130 17.78 -0.81 -24.02
CA ALA A 130 16.58 -0.84 -23.19
C ALA A 130 16.04 0.57 -22.92
N GLU A 131 16.92 1.54 -22.62
CA GLU A 131 16.52 2.93 -22.42
C GLU A 131 16.02 3.60 -23.71
N ALA A 132 16.66 3.32 -24.85
CA ALA A 132 16.18 3.76 -26.15
C ALA A 132 14.80 3.19 -26.48
N MET A 133 14.55 1.91 -26.16
CA MET A 133 13.24 1.28 -26.36
C MET A 133 12.17 1.83 -25.42
N ALA A 134 12.51 2.12 -24.16
CA ALA A 134 11.57 2.72 -23.21
C ALA A 134 11.09 4.11 -23.67
N SER A 135 11.93 4.85 -24.39
CA SER A 135 11.61 6.20 -24.88
C SER A 135 11.04 6.23 -26.31
N SER A 136 11.04 5.11 -27.04
CA SER A 136 10.62 5.08 -28.46
C SER A 136 9.11 5.04 -28.67
N GLY A 137 8.33 4.74 -27.62
CA GLY A 137 6.88 4.52 -27.72
C GLY A 137 6.50 3.08 -28.09
N GLU A 138 7.48 2.16 -28.17
CA GLU A 138 7.23 0.73 -28.42
C GLU A 138 6.66 -0.02 -27.21
N ILE A 139 6.76 0.58 -26.01
CA ILE A 139 6.30 -0.01 -24.75
C ILE A 139 5.18 0.86 -24.18
N ALA A 140 4.05 0.23 -23.85
CA ALA A 140 2.98 0.87 -23.09
C ALA A 140 3.31 0.84 -21.59
N PHE A 141 3.10 1.98 -20.92
CA PHE A 141 3.24 2.10 -19.46
C PHE A 141 1.88 2.38 -18.84
N GLU A 142 1.45 1.52 -17.90
CA GLU A 142 0.13 1.62 -17.28
C GLU A 142 0.22 1.44 -15.75
N PRO A 143 -0.63 2.12 -14.96
CA PRO A 143 -0.72 1.87 -13.53
C PRO A 143 -1.15 0.45 -13.20
N CYS A 144 -0.50 -0.17 -12.22
CA CYS A 144 -0.94 -1.45 -11.64
C CYS A 144 -2.43 -1.43 -11.25
N HIS A 145 -2.89 -0.32 -10.66
CA HIS A 145 -4.27 -0.14 -10.22
C HIS A 145 -5.34 -0.22 -11.32
N HIS A 146 -4.96 -0.04 -12.60
CA HIS A 146 -5.86 -0.20 -13.75
C HIS A 146 -6.00 -1.66 -14.20
N HIS A 147 -5.10 -2.53 -13.77
CA HIS A 147 -5.06 -3.95 -14.09
C HIS A 147 -5.34 -4.84 -12.87
N HIS A 148 -6.06 -4.30 -11.87
CA HIS A 148 -6.31 -4.96 -10.59
C HIS A 148 -5.04 -5.40 -9.84
N ALA A 149 -3.91 -4.79 -10.16
CA ALA A 149 -2.63 -5.09 -9.55
C ALA A 149 -2.19 -3.99 -8.58
N VAL A 150 -1.21 -4.32 -7.74
CA VAL A 150 -0.45 -3.39 -6.91
C VAL A 150 1.00 -3.83 -6.83
N GLY A 151 1.93 -2.89 -6.88
CA GLY A 151 3.37 -3.15 -6.77
C GLY A 151 4.06 -2.21 -5.77
N PRO A 152 4.93 -2.72 -4.88
CA PRO A 152 5.68 -1.88 -3.94
C PRO A 152 6.76 -1.08 -4.67
N MET A 153 7.09 0.10 -4.15
CA MET A 153 8.13 0.99 -4.70
C MET A 153 7.92 1.27 -6.19
N ALA A 154 8.88 1.06 -7.09
CA ALA A 154 8.65 1.29 -8.53
C ALA A 154 7.44 0.51 -9.09
N GLY A 155 7.05 -0.59 -8.43
CA GLY A 155 5.84 -1.34 -8.72
C GLY A 155 5.85 -2.02 -10.08
N ILE A 156 7.04 -2.30 -10.63
CA ILE A 156 7.17 -2.80 -12.00
C ILE A 156 6.68 -4.25 -12.13
N ILE A 157 5.79 -4.46 -13.11
CA ILE A 157 5.31 -5.78 -13.52
C ILE A 157 5.38 -5.87 -15.05
N SER A 158 6.19 -6.81 -15.56
CA SER A 158 6.28 -7.12 -17.00
C SER A 158 5.65 -8.48 -17.33
N PRO A 159 5.33 -8.78 -18.60
CA PRO A 159 4.44 -9.90 -18.96
C PRO A 159 4.90 -11.28 -18.49
N SER A 160 6.20 -11.54 -18.43
CA SER A 160 6.74 -12.84 -18.02
C SER A 160 6.93 -12.96 -16.49
N MET A 161 6.75 -11.87 -15.73
CA MET A 161 6.93 -11.90 -14.28
C MET A 161 5.85 -12.75 -13.60
N PRO A 162 6.22 -13.51 -12.55
CA PRO A 162 5.25 -14.19 -11.72
C PRO A 162 4.49 -13.19 -10.85
N VAL A 163 3.21 -13.46 -10.63
CA VAL A 163 2.31 -12.64 -9.81
C VAL A 163 1.50 -13.50 -8.85
N TRP A 164 1.29 -12.98 -7.64
CA TRP A 164 0.31 -13.53 -6.71
C TRP A 164 -1.10 -13.32 -7.25
N MET A 165 -1.96 -14.34 -7.15
CA MET A 165 -3.37 -14.25 -7.52
C MET A 165 -4.24 -14.34 -6.26
N VAL A 166 -4.75 -13.20 -5.82
CA VAL A 166 -5.68 -13.12 -4.70
C VAL A 166 -7.11 -13.03 -5.26
N THR A 167 -7.98 -13.90 -4.78
CA THR A 167 -9.40 -13.89 -5.13
C THR A 167 -10.21 -13.53 -3.89
N ASN A 168 -11.07 -12.53 -4.00
CA ASN A 168 -12.09 -12.26 -3.01
C ASN A 168 -13.23 -13.28 -3.18
N THR A 169 -13.33 -14.25 -2.26
CA THR A 169 -14.32 -15.33 -2.38
C THR A 169 -15.76 -14.90 -2.13
N THR A 170 -15.99 -13.69 -1.60
CA THR A 170 -17.33 -13.14 -1.35
C THR A 170 -18.01 -12.65 -2.63
N ASN A 171 -17.28 -12.01 -3.55
CA ASN A 171 -17.83 -11.36 -4.74
C ASN A 171 -17.12 -11.74 -6.05
N GLY A 172 -16.05 -12.55 -5.97
CA GLY A 172 -15.31 -13.07 -7.12
C GLY A 172 -14.27 -12.14 -7.73
N ASN A 173 -14.04 -10.93 -7.18
CA ASN A 173 -13.03 -10.03 -7.75
C ASN A 173 -11.60 -10.56 -7.50
N HIS A 174 -10.70 -10.32 -8.46
CA HIS A 174 -9.29 -10.70 -8.36
C HIS A 174 -8.42 -9.48 -8.07
N ALA A 175 -7.31 -9.69 -7.39
CA ALA A 175 -6.23 -8.74 -7.23
C ALA A 175 -4.87 -9.42 -7.37
N PHE A 176 -3.89 -8.66 -7.87
CA PHE A 176 -2.57 -9.18 -8.18
C PHE A 176 -1.46 -8.36 -7.53
N SER A 177 -0.32 -8.98 -7.27
CA SER A 177 0.92 -8.28 -6.96
C SER A 177 2.11 -9.07 -7.47
N ASN A 178 3.20 -8.39 -7.81
CA ASN A 178 4.48 -9.05 -8.07
C ASN A 178 5.06 -9.68 -6.79
N PHE A 179 6.22 -10.30 -6.89
CA PHE A 179 6.89 -10.96 -5.78
C PHE A 179 7.87 -10.01 -5.09
N ASN A 180 8.09 -10.21 -3.79
CA ASN A 180 9.18 -9.54 -3.09
C ASN A 180 10.53 -10.15 -3.53
N GLU A 181 11.45 -9.31 -3.99
CA GLU A 181 12.75 -9.70 -4.55
C GLU A 181 13.83 -9.99 -3.49
N GLY A 182 13.50 -9.89 -2.21
CA GLY A 182 14.44 -9.99 -1.10
C GLY A 182 15.08 -8.65 -0.73
N LEU A 183 16.10 -8.75 0.12
CA LEU A 183 16.85 -7.60 0.63
C LEU A 183 17.98 -7.18 -0.35
N GLY A 184 18.45 -5.94 -0.17
CA GLY A 184 19.53 -5.35 -0.96
C GLY A 184 19.06 -4.78 -2.31
N LYS A 185 19.92 -4.86 -3.32
CA LYS A 185 19.61 -4.39 -4.68
C LYS A 185 18.44 -5.19 -5.26
N ALA A 186 17.40 -4.47 -5.68
CA ALA A 186 16.18 -5.03 -6.23
C ALA A 186 15.62 -4.13 -7.32
N LEU A 187 14.91 -4.71 -8.28
CA LEU A 187 14.26 -4.01 -9.38
C LEU A 187 13.29 -2.95 -8.87
N ARG A 188 12.55 -3.24 -7.78
CA ARG A 188 11.61 -2.30 -7.16
C ARG A 188 12.26 -0.99 -6.70
N PHE A 189 13.59 -0.94 -6.51
CA PHE A 189 14.35 0.27 -6.19
C PHE A 189 15.10 0.87 -7.40
N GLY A 190 14.90 0.33 -8.60
CA GLY A 190 15.55 0.78 -9.83
C GLY A 190 16.88 0.09 -10.15
N ALA A 191 17.32 -0.87 -9.34
CA ALA A 191 18.53 -1.63 -9.63
C ALA A 191 18.28 -2.61 -10.78
N ASN A 192 19.14 -2.60 -11.80
CA ASN A 192 18.97 -3.35 -13.04
C ASN A 192 20.25 -4.10 -13.47
N GLY A 193 21.14 -4.37 -12.51
CA GLY A 193 22.37 -5.14 -12.72
C GLY A 193 22.12 -6.63 -12.95
N PRO A 194 23.13 -7.38 -13.45
CA PRO A 194 23.03 -8.81 -13.73
C PRO A 194 22.56 -9.65 -12.53
N GLU A 195 22.94 -9.27 -11.30
CA GLU A 195 22.53 -9.93 -10.07
C GLU A 195 21.02 -9.84 -9.82
N VAL A 196 20.39 -8.72 -10.19
CA VAL A 196 18.94 -8.51 -10.07
C VAL A 196 18.22 -9.35 -11.12
N ILE A 197 18.65 -9.28 -12.38
CA ILE A 197 18.02 -10.03 -13.48
C ILE A 197 18.15 -11.55 -13.26
N THR A 198 19.29 -12.02 -12.77
CA THR A 198 19.50 -13.44 -12.44
C THR A 198 18.55 -13.89 -11.33
N ARG A 199 18.37 -13.07 -10.30
CA ARG A 199 17.42 -13.36 -9.21
C ARG A 199 15.98 -13.39 -9.71
N LEU A 200 15.56 -12.42 -10.52
CA LEU A 200 14.21 -12.42 -11.12
C LEU A 200 13.95 -13.66 -11.97
N LYS A 201 14.95 -14.12 -12.73
CA LYS A 201 14.85 -15.38 -13.50
C LYS A 201 14.71 -16.59 -12.59
N TRP A 202 15.53 -16.68 -11.53
CA TRP A 202 15.39 -17.73 -10.52
C TRP A 202 14.01 -17.69 -9.84
N MET A 203 13.49 -16.50 -9.52
CA MET A 203 12.17 -16.35 -8.94
C MET A 203 11.07 -16.87 -9.87
N GLY A 204 11.14 -16.57 -11.17
CA GLY A 204 10.20 -17.09 -12.16
C GLY A 204 10.31 -18.59 -12.41
N GLN A 205 11.53 -19.14 -12.36
CA GLN A 205 11.79 -20.54 -12.73
C GLN A 205 11.66 -21.52 -11.55
N ILE A 206 11.98 -21.08 -10.33
CA ILE A 206 12.06 -21.94 -9.15
C ILE A 206 11.06 -21.52 -8.08
N LEU A 207 11.14 -20.26 -7.62
CA LEU A 207 10.31 -19.77 -6.52
C LEU A 207 8.81 -19.82 -6.83
N ALA A 208 8.41 -19.23 -7.95
CA ALA A 208 7.00 -19.12 -8.33
C ALA A 208 6.35 -20.49 -8.58
N PRO A 209 6.94 -21.44 -9.34
CA PRO A 209 6.37 -22.77 -9.51
C PRO A 209 6.26 -23.58 -8.20
N ALA A 210 7.27 -23.49 -7.31
CA ALA A 210 7.21 -24.16 -6.02
C ALA A 210 6.08 -23.61 -5.14
N LEU A 211 5.96 -22.28 -5.06
CA LEU A 211 4.89 -21.62 -4.30
C LEU A 211 3.52 -21.88 -4.90
N ARG A 212 3.41 -21.91 -6.23
CA ARG A 212 2.18 -22.32 -6.92
C ARG A 212 1.73 -23.70 -6.47
N ALA A 213 2.62 -24.69 -6.56
CA ALA A 213 2.32 -26.08 -6.20
C ALA A 213 1.91 -26.19 -4.71
N GLY A 214 2.59 -25.47 -3.82
CA GLY A 214 2.26 -25.42 -2.39
C GLY A 214 0.87 -24.81 -2.13
N VAL A 215 0.54 -23.69 -2.77
CA VAL A 215 -0.77 -23.02 -2.63
C VAL A 215 -1.90 -23.88 -3.20
N GLU A 216 -1.71 -24.47 -4.39
CA GLU A 216 -2.70 -25.34 -5.03
C GLU A 216 -2.99 -26.59 -4.17
N LEU A 217 -1.95 -27.18 -3.57
CA LEU A 217 -2.11 -28.32 -2.66
C LEU A 217 -2.88 -27.96 -1.38
N LEU A 218 -2.76 -26.72 -0.89
CA LEU A 218 -3.53 -26.23 0.26
C LEU A 218 -5.00 -25.91 -0.10
N GLY A 219 -5.33 -25.79 -1.39
CA GLY A 219 -6.62 -25.27 -1.84
C GLY A 219 -6.77 -23.75 -1.63
N GLY A 220 -5.66 -23.03 -1.47
CA GLY A 220 -5.61 -21.61 -1.17
C GLY A 220 -5.21 -21.27 0.28
N VAL A 221 -4.96 -19.98 0.53
CA VAL A 221 -4.58 -19.45 1.84
C VAL A 221 -5.39 -18.20 2.17
N ASP A 222 -6.15 -18.23 3.26
CA ASP A 222 -6.92 -17.07 3.74
C ASP A 222 -5.97 -15.99 4.28
N LEU A 223 -5.91 -14.85 3.59
CA LEU A 223 -4.97 -13.78 3.92
C LEU A 223 -5.48 -12.88 5.03
N LYS A 224 -6.79 -12.58 5.06
CA LYS A 224 -7.41 -11.73 6.08
C LYS A 224 -7.19 -12.22 7.52
N PRO A 225 -7.46 -13.49 7.88
CA PRO A 225 -7.17 -13.98 9.23
C PRO A 225 -5.67 -14.03 9.53
N MET A 226 -4.81 -14.27 8.54
CA MET A 226 -3.35 -14.25 8.72
C MET A 226 -2.85 -12.84 9.04
N MET A 227 -3.34 -11.82 8.32
CA MET A 227 -3.06 -10.41 8.60
C MET A 227 -3.57 -10.02 10.00
N ALA A 228 -4.80 -10.40 10.36
CA ALA A 228 -5.36 -10.16 11.69
C ALA A 228 -4.47 -10.74 12.79
N GLN A 229 -4.00 -11.98 12.63
CA GLN A 229 -3.07 -12.61 13.57
C GLN A 229 -1.72 -11.87 13.62
N ALA A 230 -1.19 -11.43 12.47
CA ALA A 230 0.07 -10.70 12.41
C ALA A 230 0.02 -9.36 13.16
N LEU A 231 -1.11 -8.63 13.08
CA LEU A 231 -1.35 -7.42 13.88
C LEU A 231 -1.22 -7.71 15.40
N HIS A 232 -1.73 -8.86 15.84
CA HIS A 232 -1.61 -9.33 17.24
C HIS A 232 -0.22 -9.84 17.60
N MET A 233 0.67 -9.99 16.62
CA MET A 233 2.08 -10.38 16.77
C MET A 233 3.05 -9.21 16.52
N GLY A 234 2.50 -8.00 16.51
CA GLY A 234 3.23 -6.76 16.45
C GLY A 234 3.53 -6.23 15.05
N ASP A 235 3.03 -6.87 13.99
CA ASP A 235 3.19 -6.34 12.63
C ASP A 235 2.17 -5.23 12.38
N GLU A 236 2.45 -4.33 11.44
CA GLU A 236 1.43 -3.47 10.83
C GLU A 236 1.19 -3.82 9.35
N VAL A 237 1.88 -4.84 8.85
CA VAL A 237 1.76 -5.46 7.52
C VAL A 237 1.99 -4.51 6.31
N HIS A 238 2.73 -3.43 6.52
CA HIS A 238 3.31 -2.58 5.47
C HIS A 238 4.83 -2.48 5.63
N ASN A 239 5.35 -1.86 6.68
CA ASN A 239 6.78 -1.78 6.97
C ASN A 239 7.30 -3.03 7.69
N ARG A 240 6.59 -3.50 8.72
CA ARG A 240 6.93 -4.69 9.52
C ARG A 240 6.02 -5.84 9.13
N ASN A 241 6.61 -6.87 8.55
CA ASN A 241 5.93 -8.07 8.05
C ASN A 241 6.54 -9.37 8.61
N ALA A 242 7.31 -9.29 9.70
CA ALA A 242 8.10 -10.42 10.20
C ALA A 242 7.20 -11.56 10.71
N ALA A 243 6.14 -11.21 11.45
CA ALA A 243 5.17 -12.20 11.91
C ALA A 243 4.38 -12.79 10.73
N ALA A 244 3.89 -11.95 9.81
CA ALA A 244 3.12 -12.40 8.66
C ALA A 244 3.94 -13.31 7.72
N SER A 245 5.20 -12.95 7.45
CA SER A 245 6.13 -13.76 6.64
C SER A 245 6.39 -15.12 7.30
N SER A 246 6.56 -15.14 8.63
CA SER A 246 6.74 -16.37 9.41
C SER A 246 5.47 -17.26 9.41
N LEU A 247 4.30 -16.66 9.59
CA LEU A 247 3.01 -17.36 9.55
C LEU A 247 2.75 -17.97 8.17
N PHE A 248 3.06 -17.22 7.11
CA PHE A 248 2.94 -17.68 5.73
C PHE A 248 3.85 -18.87 5.45
N LEU A 249 5.15 -18.77 5.79
CA LEU A 249 6.08 -19.88 5.64
C LEU A 249 5.65 -21.11 6.44
N LYS A 250 5.23 -20.92 7.70
CA LYS A 250 4.71 -21.99 8.56
C LYS A 250 3.49 -22.69 7.95
N ARG A 251 2.59 -21.95 7.30
CA ARG A 251 1.41 -22.51 6.63
C ARG A 251 1.79 -23.29 5.37
N LEU A 252 2.74 -22.78 4.59
CA LEU A 252 3.16 -23.38 3.32
C LEU A 252 4.06 -24.61 3.47
N ILE A 253 4.94 -24.63 4.46
CA ILE A 253 6.05 -25.61 4.50
C ILE A 253 5.57 -27.07 4.43
N SER A 254 4.47 -27.40 5.13
CA SER A 254 3.92 -28.76 5.11
C SER A 254 3.37 -29.16 3.74
N ALA A 255 2.83 -28.20 2.98
CA ALA A 255 2.36 -28.44 1.63
C ALA A 255 3.53 -28.55 0.66
N LEU A 256 4.50 -27.65 0.75
CA LEU A 256 5.68 -27.65 -0.10
C LEU A 256 6.46 -28.97 -0.02
N LEU A 257 6.61 -29.55 1.19
CA LEU A 257 7.25 -30.86 1.41
C LEU A 257 6.53 -32.04 0.74
N LYS A 258 5.28 -31.87 0.30
CA LYS A 258 4.48 -32.89 -0.38
C LYS A 258 4.41 -32.68 -1.89
N THR A 259 5.01 -31.61 -2.40
CA THR A 259 5.08 -31.34 -3.84
C THR A 259 6.20 -32.14 -4.50
N PRO A 260 6.16 -32.37 -5.82
CA PRO A 260 7.25 -33.01 -6.55
C PRO A 260 8.48 -32.09 -6.76
N THR A 261 8.54 -30.93 -6.10
CA THR A 261 9.66 -29.98 -6.22
C THR A 261 10.96 -30.62 -5.69
N PRO A 262 12.08 -30.53 -6.43
CA PRO A 262 13.37 -31.04 -5.97
C PRO A 262 13.76 -30.49 -4.60
N ALA A 263 14.36 -31.34 -3.75
CA ALA A 263 14.70 -30.96 -2.37
C ALA A 263 15.64 -29.74 -2.29
N ALA A 264 16.57 -29.60 -3.24
CA ALA A 264 17.46 -28.44 -3.31
C ALA A 264 16.71 -27.14 -3.64
N ASP A 265 15.75 -27.20 -4.58
CA ASP A 265 14.91 -26.06 -4.94
C ASP A 265 14.00 -25.66 -3.77
N LEU A 266 13.43 -26.65 -3.08
CA LEU A 266 12.62 -26.42 -1.90
C LEU A 266 13.43 -25.75 -0.78
N ALA A 267 14.65 -26.22 -0.52
CA ALA A 267 15.54 -25.61 0.45
C ALA A 267 15.82 -24.13 0.09
N ALA A 268 16.15 -23.85 -1.17
CA ALA A 268 16.41 -22.49 -1.64
C ALA A 268 15.18 -21.56 -1.50
N VAL A 269 13.97 -22.08 -1.76
CA VAL A 269 12.71 -21.33 -1.56
C VAL A 269 12.49 -21.00 -0.08
N VAL A 270 12.69 -21.97 0.80
CA VAL A 270 12.52 -21.79 2.25
C VAL A 270 13.54 -20.80 2.79
N GLU A 271 14.81 -20.92 2.39
CA GLU A 271 15.88 -19.99 2.77
C GLU A 271 15.60 -18.57 2.27
N PHE A 272 15.09 -18.42 1.05
CA PHE A 272 14.74 -17.11 0.50
C PHE A 272 13.64 -16.41 1.31
N ILE A 273 12.60 -17.14 1.72
CA ILE A 273 11.51 -16.58 2.52
C ILE A 273 11.96 -16.33 3.95
N ALA A 274 12.68 -17.28 4.57
CA ALA A 274 13.17 -17.17 5.94
C ALA A 274 14.19 -16.04 6.11
N GLY A 275 14.99 -15.73 5.09
CA GLY A 275 15.92 -14.61 5.06
C GLY A 275 15.28 -13.25 4.72
N ASN A 276 13.95 -13.19 4.56
CA ASN A 276 13.24 -12.01 4.11
C ASN A 276 11.99 -11.75 4.95
N ASP A 277 12.17 -11.03 6.07
CA ASP A 277 11.06 -10.60 6.94
C ASP A 277 10.03 -9.68 6.25
N HIS A 278 10.32 -9.22 5.03
CA HIS A 278 9.46 -8.36 4.25
C HIS A 278 8.70 -9.13 3.14
N PHE A 279 8.83 -10.46 3.07
CA PHE A 279 8.26 -11.28 2.00
C PHE A 279 6.74 -11.12 1.86
N PHE A 280 6.03 -10.96 2.99
CA PHE A 280 4.57 -10.88 3.01
C PHE A 280 3.99 -9.55 2.51
N LEU A 281 4.78 -8.48 2.34
CA LEU A 281 4.25 -7.16 1.92
C LEU A 281 3.40 -7.25 0.64
N ASN A 282 3.88 -7.97 -0.38
CA ASN A 282 3.16 -8.08 -1.64
C ASN A 282 1.80 -8.80 -1.49
N LEU A 283 1.71 -9.76 -0.56
CA LEU A 283 0.47 -10.47 -0.24
C LEU A 283 -0.49 -9.58 0.55
N SER A 284 0.00 -8.82 1.54
CA SER A 284 -0.84 -7.87 2.28
C SER A 284 -1.39 -6.78 1.36
N MET A 285 -0.57 -6.25 0.45
CA MET A 285 -0.99 -5.30 -0.57
C MET A 285 -2.09 -5.88 -1.48
N ALA A 286 -1.89 -7.09 -2.02
CA ALA A 286 -2.88 -7.74 -2.87
C ALA A 286 -4.19 -8.05 -2.13
N ALA A 287 -4.13 -8.44 -0.85
CA ALA A 287 -5.30 -8.62 0.00
C ALA A 287 -6.06 -7.31 0.22
N CYS A 288 -5.34 -6.22 0.56
CA CYS A 288 -5.93 -4.89 0.72
C CYS A 288 -6.58 -4.41 -0.58
N LYS A 289 -5.90 -4.58 -1.72
CA LYS A 289 -6.43 -4.28 -3.06
C LYS A 289 -7.70 -5.06 -3.35
N ALA A 290 -7.74 -6.36 -3.08
CA ALA A 290 -8.93 -7.19 -3.29
C ALA A 290 -10.13 -6.69 -2.47
N MET A 291 -9.89 -6.30 -1.21
CA MET A 291 -10.94 -5.76 -0.32
C MET A 291 -11.42 -4.37 -0.75
N LEU A 292 -10.51 -3.49 -1.16
CA LEU A 292 -10.87 -2.12 -1.57
C LEU A 292 -11.48 -2.04 -2.96
N ASP A 293 -11.11 -2.94 -3.87
CA ASP A 293 -11.78 -3.06 -5.17
C ASP A 293 -13.23 -3.52 -5.02
N ALA A 294 -13.55 -4.32 -3.99
CA ALA A 294 -14.94 -4.66 -3.65
C ALA A 294 -15.77 -3.42 -3.26
N ALA A 295 -15.12 -2.40 -2.68
CA ALA A 295 -15.74 -1.16 -2.26
C ALA A 295 -15.73 -0.05 -3.33
N HIS A 296 -15.11 -0.29 -4.49
CA HIS A 296 -14.98 0.70 -5.54
C HIS A 296 -16.18 0.69 -6.51
N GLY A 297 -16.53 1.85 -7.07
CA GLY A 297 -17.61 1.98 -8.05
C GLY A 297 -19.01 2.13 -7.43
N VAL A 298 -19.12 2.48 -6.14
CA VAL A 298 -20.40 2.73 -5.49
C VAL A 298 -20.84 4.17 -5.75
N PRO A 299 -21.92 4.42 -6.52
CA PRO A 299 -22.34 5.77 -6.88
C PRO A 299 -22.61 6.64 -5.65
N GLY A 300 -22.05 7.85 -5.62
CA GLY A 300 -22.22 8.80 -4.51
C GLY A 300 -21.35 8.53 -3.28
N SER A 301 -20.58 7.44 -3.25
CA SER A 301 -19.66 7.16 -2.15
C SER A 301 -18.41 8.06 -2.22
N SER A 302 -18.05 8.64 -1.08
CA SER A 302 -16.83 9.42 -0.87
C SER A 302 -15.68 8.61 -0.27
N MET A 303 -15.83 7.28 -0.14
CA MET A 303 -14.79 6.40 0.38
C MET A 303 -13.59 6.35 -0.57
N VAL A 304 -12.38 6.62 -0.05
CA VAL A 304 -11.13 6.41 -0.77
C VAL A 304 -10.86 4.91 -0.90
N THR A 305 -10.58 4.44 -2.12
CA THR A 305 -10.38 3.01 -2.43
C THR A 305 -9.00 2.72 -3.02
N ALA A 306 -8.20 3.74 -3.31
CA ALA A 306 -6.79 3.60 -3.59
C ALA A 306 -6.05 4.87 -3.20
N MET A 307 -4.90 4.71 -2.55
CA MET A 307 -3.84 5.70 -2.45
C MET A 307 -2.58 5.08 -3.05
N ALA A 308 -1.92 5.79 -3.95
CA ALA A 308 -0.73 5.31 -4.64
C ALA A 308 0.13 6.48 -5.10
N ARG A 309 1.41 6.23 -5.37
CA ARG A 309 2.39 7.26 -5.69
C ARG A 309 3.44 6.74 -6.67
N ASN A 310 3.95 7.59 -7.54
CA ASN A 310 4.90 7.19 -8.59
C ASN A 310 6.28 7.87 -8.45
N GLY A 311 6.58 8.46 -7.28
CA GLY A 311 7.81 9.22 -7.04
C GLY A 311 7.81 10.62 -7.64
N VAL A 312 6.66 11.07 -8.16
CA VAL A 312 6.43 12.41 -8.72
C VAL A 312 5.08 12.94 -8.27
N GLU A 313 4.04 12.12 -8.41
CA GLU A 313 2.67 12.41 -7.98
C GLU A 313 2.19 11.39 -6.94
N PHE A 314 1.46 11.89 -5.94
CA PHE A 314 0.57 11.13 -5.08
C PHE A 314 -0.85 11.21 -5.65
N GLY A 315 -1.52 10.06 -5.77
CA GLY A 315 -2.85 9.96 -6.36
C GLY A 315 -3.82 9.19 -5.46
N ILE A 316 -5.07 9.64 -5.45
CA ILE A 316 -6.18 8.89 -4.85
C ILE A 316 -7.26 8.53 -5.87
N ARG A 317 -7.97 7.45 -5.58
CA ARG A 317 -9.26 7.10 -6.22
C ARG A 317 -10.36 7.04 -5.18
N VAL A 318 -11.52 7.59 -5.54
CA VAL A 318 -12.72 7.62 -4.70
C VAL A 318 -13.81 6.75 -5.34
N SER A 319 -14.51 5.96 -4.53
CA SER A 319 -15.46 4.95 -4.98
C SER A 319 -16.51 5.50 -5.95
N GLY A 320 -17.12 6.65 -5.63
CA GLY A 320 -18.17 7.26 -6.45
C GLY A 320 -17.69 8.00 -7.70
N THR A 321 -16.39 8.06 -7.97
CA THR A 321 -15.82 8.83 -9.10
C THR A 321 -15.29 7.99 -10.25
N GLY A 322 -15.58 6.68 -10.25
CA GLY A 322 -15.15 5.76 -11.30
C GLY A 322 -13.63 5.68 -11.45
N SER A 323 -13.13 5.75 -12.69
CA SER A 323 -11.70 5.59 -12.99
C SER A 323 -10.84 6.84 -12.74
N ARG A 324 -11.44 7.95 -12.29
CA ARG A 324 -10.73 9.21 -12.12
C ARG A 324 -9.67 9.13 -11.00
N TRP A 325 -8.48 9.63 -11.30
CA TRP A 325 -7.45 9.95 -10.32
C TRP A 325 -7.54 11.42 -9.90
N PHE A 326 -7.29 11.68 -8.62
CA PHE A 326 -7.01 13.01 -8.10
C PHE A 326 -5.57 13.03 -7.63
N THR A 327 -4.73 13.85 -8.25
CA THR A 327 -3.29 13.87 -8.01
C THR A 327 -2.81 15.18 -7.39
N THR A 328 -1.70 15.09 -6.67
CA THR A 328 -0.88 16.19 -6.16
C THR A 328 0.59 15.77 -6.24
N GLU A 329 1.52 16.69 -6.02
CA GLU A 329 2.95 16.37 -5.90
C GLU A 329 3.19 15.33 -4.79
N ALA A 330 4.01 14.31 -5.08
CA ALA A 330 4.42 13.32 -4.10
C ALA A 330 5.31 13.97 -3.04
N PRO A 331 5.04 13.77 -1.74
CA PRO A 331 5.86 14.35 -0.69
C PRO A 331 7.24 13.69 -0.65
N VAL A 332 8.25 14.46 -0.23
CA VAL A 332 9.52 13.88 0.25
C VAL A 332 9.28 13.42 1.68
N VAL A 333 9.54 12.14 1.95
CA VAL A 333 9.33 11.55 3.27
C VAL A 333 10.40 12.05 4.24
N ASP A 334 9.98 12.69 5.33
CA ASP A 334 10.85 13.03 6.45
C ASP A 334 11.00 11.81 7.37
N GLY A 335 12.23 11.38 7.62
CA GLY A 335 12.52 10.14 8.32
C GLY A 335 14.00 9.94 8.64
N LEU A 336 14.32 8.79 9.25
CA LEU A 336 15.69 8.43 9.58
C LEU A 336 16.44 7.92 8.34
N PHE A 337 17.61 8.50 8.07
CA PHE A 337 18.48 8.09 6.96
C PHE A 337 19.60 7.16 7.44
N PHE A 338 20.00 6.22 6.57
CA PHE A 338 21.20 5.42 6.81
C PHE A 338 22.46 6.30 6.83
N PRO A 339 23.51 5.92 7.59
CA PRO A 339 24.76 6.67 7.63
C PRO A 339 25.30 6.94 6.22
N GLY A 340 25.59 8.22 5.93
CA GLY A 340 26.08 8.67 4.63
C GLY A 340 25.01 9.14 3.64
N TYR A 341 23.72 9.04 3.97
CA TYR A 341 22.61 9.54 3.17
C TYR A 341 21.86 10.67 3.87
N THR A 342 21.20 11.51 3.07
CA THR A 342 20.41 12.66 3.51
C THR A 342 19.12 12.79 2.69
N THR A 343 18.24 13.71 3.08
CA THR A 343 17.03 14.07 2.33
C THR A 343 17.34 14.49 0.87
N ALA A 344 18.53 15.01 0.58
CA ALA A 344 18.94 15.37 -0.78
C ALA A 344 19.12 14.15 -1.70
N ASP A 345 19.30 12.97 -1.12
CA ASP A 345 19.44 11.70 -1.83
C ASP A 345 18.09 10.97 -1.99
N ALA A 346 17.02 11.47 -1.35
CA ALA A 346 15.72 10.83 -1.34
C ALA A 346 14.96 11.07 -2.65
N ALA A 347 14.37 10.00 -3.20
CA ALA A 347 13.26 10.15 -4.14
C ALA A 347 11.98 10.50 -3.35
N PRO A 348 11.05 11.27 -3.94
CA PRO A 348 9.71 11.43 -3.39
C PRO A 348 8.98 10.09 -3.23
N ASP A 349 7.90 10.08 -2.43
CA ASP A 349 7.16 8.86 -2.08
C ASP A 349 6.73 8.03 -3.32
N LEU A 350 6.89 6.69 -3.25
CA LEU A 350 6.87 5.80 -4.42
C LEU A 350 6.23 4.41 -4.16
N GLY A 351 5.30 4.02 -5.04
CA GLY A 351 4.63 2.70 -5.20
C GLY A 351 3.14 2.64 -4.91
N ASP A 352 2.60 1.44 -4.80
CA ASP A 352 1.19 1.23 -4.43
C ASP A 352 0.98 0.79 -2.98
N SER A 353 2.04 0.75 -2.15
CA SER A 353 1.92 0.17 -0.81
C SER A 353 1.04 0.99 0.14
N ALA A 354 0.74 2.25 -0.19
CA ALA A 354 -0.29 3.06 0.45
C ALA A 354 -1.72 2.47 0.35
N ILE A 355 -1.91 1.42 -0.45
CA ILE A 355 -3.13 0.59 -0.42
C ILE A 355 -3.36 -0.08 0.93
N THR A 356 -2.30 -0.31 1.71
CA THR A 356 -2.37 -0.90 3.04
C THR A 356 -2.99 0.09 4.04
N GLU A 357 -2.56 1.36 4.05
CA GLU A 357 -3.20 2.44 4.82
C GLU A 357 -4.63 2.70 4.36
N THR A 358 -4.87 2.64 3.04
CA THR A 358 -6.23 2.78 2.49
C THR A 358 -7.17 1.71 3.06
N ALA A 359 -6.64 0.52 3.37
CA ALA A 359 -7.36 -0.58 3.99
C ALA A 359 -7.34 -0.55 5.52
N GLY A 360 -6.79 0.50 6.15
CA GLY A 360 -6.75 0.66 7.60
C GLY A 360 -5.67 -0.14 8.34
N VAL A 361 -4.68 -0.67 7.62
CA VAL A 361 -3.46 -1.26 8.21
C VAL A 361 -2.24 -0.37 7.91
N GLY A 362 -1.00 -0.85 8.07
CA GLY A 362 0.20 -0.03 7.89
C GLY A 362 0.27 1.09 8.93
N GLY A 363 0.53 2.33 8.48
CA GLY A 363 0.55 3.50 9.36
C GLY A 363 -0.75 3.72 10.16
N PHE A 364 -1.90 3.27 9.65
CA PHE A 364 -3.18 3.34 10.38
C PHE A 364 -3.29 2.34 11.53
N ALA A 365 -2.46 1.30 11.53
CA ALA A 365 -2.38 0.27 12.56
C ALA A 365 -1.05 0.33 13.33
N MET A 366 -0.35 1.47 13.31
CA MET A 366 0.98 1.61 13.90
C MET A 366 1.01 1.32 15.40
N ALA A 367 -0.10 1.52 16.12
CA ALA A 367 -0.28 1.14 17.52
C ALA A 367 -0.05 -0.36 17.79
N ALA A 368 -0.26 -1.22 16.78
CA ALA A 368 0.02 -2.65 16.85
C ALA A 368 1.52 -2.95 16.81
N SER A 369 2.33 -2.06 16.22
CA SER A 369 3.75 -2.30 15.93
C SER A 369 4.67 -1.32 16.67
N PRO A 370 4.70 -1.28 18.01
CA PRO A 370 5.53 -0.33 18.76
C PRO A 370 7.02 -0.47 18.48
N ALA A 371 7.49 -1.62 17.97
CA ALA A 371 8.88 -1.81 17.55
C ALA A 371 9.27 -0.93 16.35
N ILE A 372 8.32 -0.51 15.52
CA ILE A 372 8.61 0.23 14.28
C ILE A 372 9.03 1.67 14.56
N VAL A 373 8.69 2.26 15.71
CA VAL A 373 9.05 3.66 16.06
C VAL A 373 10.57 3.88 16.07
N LYS A 374 11.36 2.83 16.31
CA LYS A 374 12.83 2.88 16.19
C LYS A 374 13.32 3.06 14.76
N PHE A 375 12.50 2.70 13.78
CA PHE A 375 12.81 2.72 12.35
C PHE A 375 12.18 3.93 11.65
N VAL A 376 10.91 4.24 11.95
CA VAL A 376 10.17 5.36 11.32
C VAL A 376 10.26 6.67 12.11
N GLY A 377 10.83 6.67 13.30
CA GLY A 377 10.87 7.82 14.21
C GLY A 377 9.64 7.92 15.12
N GLY A 378 9.73 8.80 16.12
CA GLY A 378 8.67 9.04 17.11
C GLY A 378 8.73 8.12 18.34
N THR A 379 7.64 8.10 19.10
CA THR A 379 7.46 7.35 20.35
C THR A 379 6.31 6.34 20.22
N PRO A 380 6.23 5.31 21.09
CA PRO A 380 5.09 4.41 21.13
C PRO A 380 3.75 5.12 21.36
N GLN A 381 3.74 6.24 22.10
CA GLN A 381 2.53 7.04 22.29
C GLN A 381 2.10 7.73 20.99
N ASP A 382 3.05 8.26 20.21
CA ASP A 382 2.74 8.86 18.90
C ASP A 382 2.08 7.84 17.95
N ALA A 383 2.50 6.57 18.00
CA ALA A 383 1.88 5.50 17.22
C ALA A 383 0.40 5.25 17.62
N ILE A 384 0.10 5.30 18.92
CA ILE A 384 -1.27 5.20 19.45
C ILE A 384 -2.08 6.42 19.04
N ASP A 385 -1.55 7.62 19.26
CA ASP A 385 -2.24 8.87 18.97
C ASP A 385 -2.54 9.00 17.47
N ASN A 386 -1.61 8.63 16.60
CA ASN A 386 -1.81 8.58 15.15
C ASN A 386 -2.92 7.58 14.76
N THR A 387 -2.88 6.35 15.30
CA THR A 387 -3.91 5.33 15.07
C THR A 387 -5.29 5.86 15.49
N MET A 388 -5.38 6.52 16.64
CA MET A 388 -6.63 7.10 17.12
C MET A 388 -7.09 8.28 16.26
N ALA A 389 -6.17 9.12 15.79
CA ALA A 389 -6.48 10.23 14.89
C ALA A 389 -7.10 9.75 13.57
N MET A 390 -6.69 8.58 13.05
CA MET A 390 -7.28 8.00 11.83
C MET A 390 -8.77 7.67 11.97
N THR A 391 -9.30 7.53 13.19
CA THR A 391 -10.74 7.31 13.41
C THR A 391 -11.60 8.50 13.00
N HIS A 392 -11.01 9.70 12.86
CA HIS A 392 -11.71 10.90 12.39
C HIS A 392 -11.83 11.01 10.87
N ILE A 393 -11.05 10.21 10.11
CA ILE A 393 -11.00 10.27 8.65
C ILE A 393 -11.42 8.95 7.98
N THR A 394 -11.97 8.00 8.75
CA THR A 394 -12.40 6.68 8.27
C THR A 394 -13.90 6.48 8.44
N VAL A 395 -14.49 5.66 7.56
CA VAL A 395 -15.94 5.35 7.60
C VAL A 395 -16.29 4.48 8.81
N GLY A 396 -15.40 3.57 9.21
CA GLY A 396 -15.63 2.66 10.33
C GLY A 396 -14.45 1.76 10.64
N ARG A 397 -14.61 0.89 11.65
CA ARG A 397 -13.58 -0.07 12.10
C ARG A 397 -13.76 -1.42 11.43
N ASN A 398 -12.65 -2.02 10.99
CA ASN A 398 -12.66 -3.38 10.46
C ASN A 398 -12.66 -4.40 11.63
N ASN A 399 -13.72 -5.21 11.71
CA ASN A 399 -13.90 -6.19 12.78
C ASN A 399 -12.84 -7.32 12.80
N ALA A 400 -12.15 -7.57 11.68
CA ALA A 400 -11.08 -8.56 11.62
C ALA A 400 -9.72 -7.99 12.04
N PHE A 401 -9.46 -6.71 11.77
CA PHE A 401 -8.17 -6.05 12.02
C PHE A 401 -8.22 -5.28 13.34
N THR A 402 -8.28 -6.02 14.44
CA THR A 402 -8.23 -5.44 15.79
C THR A 402 -6.80 -5.29 16.27
N LEU A 403 -6.56 -4.26 17.07
CA LEU A 403 -5.25 -3.98 17.66
C LEU A 403 -5.30 -4.33 19.16
N PRO A 404 -4.29 -5.03 19.71
CA PRO A 404 -4.31 -5.42 21.13
C PRO A 404 -4.12 -4.26 22.13
N SER A 405 -3.48 -3.17 21.70
CA SER A 405 -3.06 -2.02 22.52
C SER A 405 -4.14 -1.01 22.84
#